data_AF-A0A3L6JCJ8-F1
#
_entry.id   AF-A0A3L6JCJ8-F1
#
_cell.length_a   1.000
_cell.length_b   1.000
_cell.length_c   1.000
_cell.angle_alpha   90.00
_cell.angle_beta   90.00
_cell.angle_gamma   90.00
#
_symmetry.space_group_name_H-M   'P 1'
#
loop_
_entity.id
_entity.type
_entity.pdbx_description
1 polymer ?
#
loop_
_entity_poly.entity_id
_entity_poly.type
_entity_poly.pdbx_seq_one_letter_code
_entity_poly.pdbx_strand_id
1 'polypeptide(L)'
;MNLFGNVLTKMIVLVVGGAIVIAAGAELLASVASVVLAFRLGDFVPLLAIAVLTIVIQTLTNHVAYESRGFILMTALAYAITGYLAFTVFLIALPYGLIVSFLASGAVCVISSISRKQKLGIYWKQVMQSLSHSQNGHHGLPNRQVPLGDGTSFKMNSFNTVVILEEGSRERIVQLLRERPLLPVSFTHYEDCDVIFIADENDPMRCEQVMKLLKDSSIGVKGPASPLLAEAVQMVPILDSRNGLKFEDYRLTRDEKTISSLLVQAPSRMTVFPSPLGLGILIPAPEVSGMNVERLKRGCEADILLNREYSHLEEVEKSIESTT
;
A
#
# COMPACT_ATOMS: atom_id res chain seq x y z
N MET A 1 -33.40 17.16 -24.97
CA MET A 1 -34.55 16.68 -24.15
C MET A 1 -34.19 15.41 -23.35
N ASN A 2 -32.99 15.29 -22.75
CA ASN A 2 -32.50 14.05 -22.10
C ASN A 2 -31.95 14.21 -20.66
N LEU A 3 -31.95 15.41 -20.09
CA LEU A 3 -31.44 15.64 -18.72
C LEU A 3 -32.44 15.21 -17.63
N PHE A 4 -33.74 15.33 -17.89
CA PHE A 4 -34.79 15.02 -16.91
C PHE A 4 -34.98 13.51 -16.71
N GLY A 5 -34.86 12.71 -17.77
CA GLY A 5 -34.99 11.24 -17.70
C GLY A 5 -33.88 10.55 -16.91
N ASN A 6 -32.64 11.06 -16.99
CA ASN A 6 -31.51 10.53 -16.22
C ASN A 6 -31.57 10.90 -14.72
N VAL A 7 -32.22 12.01 -14.36
CA VAL A 7 -32.42 12.39 -12.96
C VAL A 7 -33.59 11.62 -12.35
N LEU A 8 -34.68 11.45 -13.10
CA LEU A 8 -35.85 10.70 -12.64
C LEU A 8 -35.54 9.22 -12.41
N THR A 9 -34.80 8.58 -13.31
CA THR A 9 -34.38 7.18 -13.15
C THR A 9 -33.45 6.98 -11.95
N LYS A 10 -32.50 7.91 -11.71
CA LYS A 10 -31.64 7.89 -10.52
C LYS A 10 -32.43 8.05 -9.22
N MET A 11 -33.44 8.92 -9.19
CA MET A 11 -34.33 9.07 -8.04
C MET A 11 -35.13 7.80 -7.75
N ILE A 12 -35.72 7.18 -8.79
CA ILE A 12 -36.51 5.95 -8.62
C ILE A 12 -35.63 4.82 -8.08
N VAL A 13 -34.43 4.64 -8.63
CA VAL A 13 -33.48 3.63 -8.14
C VAL A 13 -33.09 3.89 -6.68
N LEU A 14 -32.91 5.15 -6.29
CA LEU A 14 -32.54 5.51 -4.92
C LEU A 14 -33.70 5.28 -3.93
N VAL A 15 -34.93 5.62 -4.31
CA VAL A 15 -36.12 5.40 -3.48
C VAL A 15 -36.42 3.91 -3.33
N VAL A 16 -36.38 3.15 -4.43
CA VAL A 16 -36.61 1.70 -4.42
C VAL A 16 -35.49 0.99 -3.65
N GLY A 17 -34.23 1.37 -3.88
CA GLY A 17 -33.09 0.84 -3.13
C GLY A 17 -33.17 1.15 -1.64
N GLY A 18 -33.55 2.38 -1.28
CA GLY A 18 -33.75 2.80 0.11
C GLY A 18 -34.86 2.01 0.80
N ALA A 19 -35.99 1.78 0.12
CA ALA A 19 -37.09 0.98 0.67
C ALA A 19 -36.67 -0.47 0.94
N ILE A 20 -35.89 -1.08 0.04
CA ILE A 20 -35.37 -2.44 0.22
C ILE A 20 -34.44 -2.52 1.43
N VAL A 21 -33.54 -1.54 1.60
CA VAL A 21 -32.61 -1.49 2.73
C VAL A 21 -33.35 -1.32 4.06
N ILE A 22 -34.40 -0.48 4.09
CA ILE A 22 -35.22 -0.28 5.30
C ILE A 22 -35.98 -1.56 5.65
N ALA A 23 -36.59 -2.23 4.67
CA ALA A 23 -37.31 -3.48 4.88
C ALA A 23 -36.39 -4.58 5.41
N ALA A 24 -35.22 -4.77 4.76
CA ALA A 24 -34.22 -5.74 5.20
C ALA A 24 -33.68 -5.41 6.61
N GLY A 25 -33.49 -4.12 6.92
CA GLY A 25 -33.06 -3.67 8.25
C GLY A 25 -34.09 -3.97 9.34
N ALA A 26 -35.39 -3.78 9.03
CA ALA A 26 -36.48 -4.08 9.96
C ALA A 26 -36.59 -5.58 10.25
N GLU A 27 -36.45 -6.44 9.23
CA GLU A 27 -36.42 -7.89 9.42
C GLU A 27 -35.21 -8.35 10.25
N LEU A 28 -34.04 -7.75 10.03
CA LEU A 28 -32.85 -8.02 10.85
C LEU A 28 -33.08 -7.66 12.32
N LEU A 29 -33.65 -6.49 12.60
CA LEU A 29 -33.99 -6.06 13.96
C LEU A 29 -35.02 -6.98 14.62
N ALA A 30 -36.05 -7.41 13.89
CA ALA A 30 -37.04 -8.35 14.37
C ALA A 30 -36.41 -9.72 14.70
N SER A 31 -35.50 -10.19 13.86
CA SER A 31 -34.73 -11.42 14.09
C SER A 31 -33.86 -11.32 15.35
N VAL A 32 -33.14 -10.21 15.54
CA VAL A 32 -32.34 -9.98 16.74
C VAL A 32 -33.22 -9.95 17.98
N ALA A 33 -34.36 -9.23 17.93
CA ALA A 33 -35.28 -9.16 19.05
C ALA A 33 -35.83 -10.55 19.44
N SER A 34 -36.15 -11.39 18.45
CA SER A 34 -36.57 -12.77 18.66
C SER A 34 -35.51 -13.61 19.37
N VAL A 35 -34.25 -13.52 18.91
CA VAL A 35 -33.12 -14.25 19.52
C VAL A 35 -32.86 -13.79 20.95
N VAL A 36 -32.88 -12.48 21.18
CA VAL A 36 -32.67 -11.90 22.52
C VAL A 36 -33.80 -12.33 23.47
N LEU A 37 -35.05 -12.35 22.99
CA LEU A 37 -36.19 -12.78 23.78
C LEU A 37 -36.11 -14.27 24.12
N ALA A 38 -35.80 -15.12 23.14
CA ALA A 38 -35.61 -16.56 23.36
C ALA A 38 -34.51 -16.84 24.40
N PHE A 39 -33.37 -16.15 24.28
CA PHE A 39 -32.28 -16.25 25.26
C PHE A 39 -32.73 -15.84 26.67
N ARG A 40 -33.51 -14.76 26.80
CA ARG A 40 -34.05 -14.31 28.09
C ARG A 40 -35.06 -15.28 28.69
N LEU A 41 -35.76 -16.04 27.85
CA LEU A 41 -36.67 -17.12 28.27
C LEU A 41 -35.94 -18.43 28.61
N GLY A 42 -34.60 -18.44 28.54
CA GLY A 42 -33.76 -19.60 28.85
C GLY A 42 -33.52 -20.54 27.67
N ASP A 43 -33.98 -20.20 26.47
CA ASP A 43 -33.67 -20.95 25.25
C ASP A 43 -32.40 -20.41 24.58
N PHE A 44 -31.31 -21.17 24.70
CA PHE A 44 -30.01 -20.83 24.13
C PHE A 44 -29.84 -21.29 22.68
N VAL A 45 -30.75 -22.11 22.15
CA VAL A 45 -30.65 -22.70 20.81
C VAL A 45 -30.47 -21.65 19.71
N PRO A 46 -31.27 -20.56 19.63
CA PRO A 46 -31.12 -19.59 18.55
C PRO A 46 -29.77 -18.85 18.62
N LEU A 47 -29.29 -18.52 19.82
CA LEU A 47 -27.97 -17.89 19.98
C LEU A 47 -26.84 -18.84 19.54
N LEU A 48 -26.92 -20.11 19.95
CA LEU A 48 -25.94 -21.13 19.58
C LEU A 48 -25.92 -21.35 18.06
N ALA A 49 -27.09 -21.39 17.41
CA ALA A 49 -27.20 -21.53 15.97
C ALA A 49 -26.50 -20.39 15.22
N ILE A 50 -26.65 -19.14 15.67
CA ILE A 50 -25.96 -17.98 15.10
C ILE A 50 -24.44 -18.08 15.33
N ALA A 51 -24.02 -18.48 16.53
CA ALA A 51 -22.60 -18.64 16.84
C ALA A 51 -21.94 -19.72 15.95
N VAL A 52 -22.57 -20.88 15.80
CA VAL A 52 -22.11 -21.96 14.92
C VAL A 52 -22.08 -21.49 13.46
N LEU A 53 -23.15 -20.83 12.99
CA LEU A 53 -23.20 -20.28 11.64
C LEU A 53 -22.05 -19.29 11.38
N THR A 54 -21.76 -18.44 12.36
CA THR A 54 -20.65 -17.47 12.29
C THR A 54 -19.30 -18.18 12.15
N ILE A 55 -19.08 -19.24 12.93
CA ILE A 55 -17.85 -20.04 12.86
C ILE A 55 -17.75 -20.74 11.50
N VAL A 56 -18.83 -21.37 11.02
CA VAL A 56 -18.86 -22.08 9.72
C VAL A 56 -18.56 -21.13 8.56
N ILE A 57 -19.13 -19.93 8.56
CA ILE A 57 -18.89 -18.97 7.48
C ILE A 57 -17.47 -18.39 7.57
N GLN A 58 -16.93 -18.18 8.76
CA GLN A 58 -15.53 -17.79 8.93
C GLN A 58 -14.57 -18.89 8.43
N THR A 59 -14.82 -20.16 8.73
CA THR A 59 -13.97 -21.28 8.27
C THR A 59 -14.06 -21.49 6.77
N LEU A 60 -15.26 -21.37 6.18
CA LEU A 60 -15.46 -21.40 4.73
C LEU A 60 -14.75 -20.24 4.03
N THR A 61 -14.82 -19.03 4.59
CA THR A 61 -14.10 -17.86 4.04
C THR A 61 -12.58 -18.10 4.04
N ASN A 62 -12.05 -18.84 5.01
CA ASN A 62 -10.65 -19.22 5.05
C ASN A 62 -10.25 -20.25 3.98
N HIS A 63 -11.20 -21.02 3.40
CA HIS A 63 -10.93 -22.04 2.37
C HIS A 63 -11.05 -21.51 0.94
N VAL A 64 -11.64 -20.34 0.73
CA VAL A 64 -11.81 -19.75 -0.60
C VAL A 64 -10.49 -19.14 -1.09
N ALA A 65 -10.11 -19.45 -2.33
CA ALA A 65 -8.93 -18.90 -2.98
C ALA A 65 -9.07 -17.37 -3.15
N TYR A 66 -7.99 -16.68 -2.82
CA TYR A 66 -7.92 -15.23 -2.63
C TYR A 66 -8.20 -14.42 -3.92
N GLU A 67 -8.04 -15.02 -5.10
CA GLU A 67 -8.26 -14.37 -6.40
C GLU A 67 -9.70 -14.53 -6.95
N SER A 68 -10.58 -15.28 -6.26
CA SER A 68 -11.94 -15.51 -6.75
C SER A 68 -12.90 -14.38 -6.36
N ARG A 69 -13.84 -14.02 -7.25
CA ARG A 69 -14.97 -13.12 -6.92
C ARG A 69 -15.78 -13.59 -5.71
N GLY A 70 -15.77 -14.90 -5.44
CA GLY A 70 -16.40 -15.50 -4.26
C GLY A 70 -15.77 -15.08 -2.93
N PHE A 71 -14.48 -14.71 -2.91
CA PHE A 71 -13.80 -14.28 -1.69
C PHE A 71 -14.39 -12.98 -1.15
N ILE A 72 -14.70 -12.01 -2.02
CA ILE A 72 -15.26 -10.70 -1.62
C ILE A 72 -16.65 -10.90 -1.01
N LEU A 73 -17.51 -11.69 -1.67
CA LEU A 73 -18.86 -11.97 -1.20
C LEU A 73 -18.86 -12.70 0.14
N MET A 74 -18.01 -13.73 0.29
CA MET A 74 -17.90 -14.50 1.53
C MET A 74 -17.31 -13.67 2.66
N THR A 75 -16.34 -12.79 2.35
CA THR A 75 -15.77 -11.86 3.34
C THR A 75 -16.82 -10.86 3.82
N ALA A 76 -17.58 -10.24 2.90
CA ALA A 76 -18.67 -9.32 3.24
C ALA A 76 -19.74 -10.02 4.10
N LEU A 77 -20.13 -11.25 3.73
CA LEU A 77 -21.07 -12.06 4.49
C LEU A 77 -20.54 -12.39 5.89
N ALA A 78 -19.26 -12.75 6.01
CA ALA A 78 -18.61 -13.03 7.29
C ALA A 78 -18.59 -11.79 8.21
N TYR A 79 -18.40 -10.59 7.66
CA TYR A 79 -18.51 -9.34 8.42
C TYR A 79 -19.93 -9.05 8.86
N ALA A 80 -20.91 -9.18 7.96
CA ALA A 80 -22.31 -8.97 8.26
C ALA A 80 -22.78 -9.88 9.41
N ILE A 81 -22.41 -11.16 9.36
CA ILE A 81 -22.81 -12.14 10.38
C ILE A 81 -22.06 -11.94 11.70
N THR A 82 -20.78 -11.53 11.65
CA THR A 82 -20.06 -11.16 12.89
C THR A 82 -20.70 -9.93 13.54
N GLY A 83 -21.04 -8.91 12.75
CA GLY A 83 -21.72 -7.71 13.24
C GLY A 83 -23.07 -8.03 13.86
N TYR A 84 -23.84 -8.91 13.22
CA TYR A 84 -25.11 -9.41 13.73
C TYR A 84 -24.94 -10.12 15.09
N LEU A 85 -23.96 -11.03 15.22
CA LEU A 85 -23.67 -11.72 16.48
C LEU A 85 -23.22 -10.73 17.57
N ALA A 86 -22.32 -9.80 17.24
CA ALA A 86 -21.82 -8.80 18.18
C ALA A 86 -22.94 -7.87 18.69
N PHE A 87 -23.87 -7.48 17.82
CA PHE A 87 -25.03 -6.67 18.18
C PHE A 87 -26.05 -7.46 19.02
N THR A 88 -26.26 -8.73 18.69
CA THR A 88 -27.14 -9.62 19.47
C THR A 88 -26.58 -9.82 20.88
N VAL A 89 -25.28 -10.08 21.01
CA VAL A 89 -24.59 -10.21 22.31
C VAL A 89 -24.63 -8.91 23.10
N PHE A 90 -24.49 -7.76 22.43
CA PHE A 90 -24.65 -6.45 23.07
C PHE A 90 -26.04 -6.30 23.72
N LEU A 91 -27.12 -6.63 23.00
CA LEU A 91 -28.49 -6.52 23.52
C LEU A 91 -28.82 -7.55 24.61
N ILE A 92 -28.24 -8.75 24.53
CA ILE A 92 -28.32 -9.76 25.59
C ILE A 92 -27.63 -9.27 26.87
N ALA A 93 -26.46 -8.64 26.72
CA ALA A 93 -25.67 -8.14 27.84
C ALA A 93 -26.14 -6.78 28.39
N LEU A 94 -27.03 -6.09 27.67
CA LEU A 94 -27.57 -4.77 28.05
C LEU A 94 -28.16 -4.68 29.46
N PRO A 95 -28.92 -5.67 29.95
CA PRO A 95 -29.45 -5.65 31.32
C PRO A 95 -28.38 -5.62 32.41
N TYR A 96 -27.15 -6.06 32.12
CA TYR A 96 -26.02 -6.07 33.06
C TYR A 96 -25.22 -4.76 33.05
N GLY A 97 -25.63 -3.78 32.24
CA GLY A 97 -25.02 -2.47 32.15
C GLY A 97 -24.27 -2.26 30.84
N LEU A 98 -24.28 -1.01 30.38
CA LEU A 98 -23.75 -0.59 29.07
C LEU A 98 -22.27 -0.95 28.89
N ILE A 99 -21.44 -0.79 29.93
CA ILE A 99 -20.01 -1.15 29.89
C ILE A 99 -19.83 -2.65 29.64
N VAL A 100 -20.60 -3.49 30.33
CA VAL A 100 -20.55 -4.95 30.19
C VAL A 100 -20.98 -5.36 28.78
N SER A 101 -21.97 -4.66 28.20
CA SER A 101 -22.41 -4.90 26.83
C SER A 101 -21.35 -4.57 25.80
N PHE A 102 -20.65 -3.45 25.96
CA PHE A 102 -19.52 -3.08 25.11
C PHE A 102 -18.36 -4.07 25.23
N LEU A 103 -18.05 -4.53 26.44
CA LEU A 103 -17.01 -5.55 26.66
C LEU A 103 -17.38 -6.88 26.02
N ALA A 104 -18.62 -7.36 26.20
CA ALA A 104 -19.08 -8.62 25.62
C ALA A 104 -19.10 -8.58 24.08
N SER A 105 -19.64 -7.50 23.51
CA SER A 105 -19.64 -7.28 22.06
C SER A 105 -18.22 -7.11 21.50
N GLY A 106 -17.37 -6.36 22.20
CA GLY A 106 -15.96 -6.17 21.87
C GLY A 106 -15.18 -7.49 21.88
N ALA A 107 -15.41 -8.35 22.88
CA ALA A 107 -14.79 -9.68 22.94
C ALA A 107 -15.16 -10.54 21.74
N VAL A 108 -16.44 -10.55 21.33
CA VAL A 108 -16.89 -11.25 20.11
C VAL A 108 -16.16 -10.74 18.87
N CYS A 109 -16.02 -9.42 18.73
CA CYS A 109 -15.27 -8.81 17.63
C CYS A 109 -13.79 -9.18 17.64
N VAL A 110 -13.13 -9.16 18.81
CA VAL A 110 -11.71 -9.50 18.96
C VAL A 110 -11.46 -10.97 18.65
N ILE A 111 -12.24 -11.89 19.23
CA ILE A 111 -12.13 -13.34 18.98
C ILE A 111 -12.32 -13.62 17.48
N SER A 112 -13.37 -13.03 16.90
CA SER A 112 -13.66 -13.16 15.47
C SER A 112 -12.60 -12.52 14.56
N SER A 113 -11.86 -11.51 15.06
CA SER A 113 -10.76 -10.87 14.32
C SER A 113 -9.50 -11.73 14.35
N ILE A 114 -9.17 -12.33 15.50
CA ILE A 114 -8.00 -13.21 15.66
C ILE A 114 -8.09 -14.40 14.70
N SER A 115 -9.26 -15.04 14.59
CA SER A 115 -9.50 -16.15 13.66
C SER A 115 -9.36 -15.76 12.17
N ARG A 116 -9.32 -14.46 11.86
CA ARG A 116 -9.21 -13.92 10.48
C ARG A 116 -7.84 -13.30 10.16
N LYS A 117 -7.02 -12.97 11.17
CA LYS A 117 -5.79 -12.17 11.01
C LYS A 117 -4.75 -12.76 10.05
N GLN A 118 -4.76 -14.08 9.80
CA GLN A 118 -3.75 -14.72 8.97
C GLN A 118 -3.89 -14.42 7.46
N LYS A 119 -5.09 -14.05 6.97
CA LYS A 119 -5.33 -13.68 5.56
C LYS A 119 -5.79 -12.22 5.37
N LEU A 120 -6.34 -11.61 6.42
CA LEU A 120 -6.90 -10.26 6.37
C LEU A 120 -5.85 -9.15 6.25
N GLY A 121 -4.63 -9.38 6.77
CA GLY A 121 -3.53 -8.41 6.65
C GLY A 121 -3.02 -8.24 5.22
N ILE A 122 -3.16 -9.27 4.39
CA ILE A 122 -2.81 -9.25 2.96
C ILE A 122 -3.94 -8.59 2.16
N TYR A 123 -5.20 -8.91 2.49
CA TYR A 123 -6.38 -8.29 1.87
C TYR A 123 -6.50 -6.80 2.14
N TRP A 124 -6.35 -6.34 3.39
CA TRP A 124 -6.41 -4.91 3.69
C TRP A 124 -5.29 -4.11 3.04
N LYS A 125 -4.09 -4.71 2.89
CA LYS A 125 -2.99 -4.09 2.13
C LYS A 125 -3.37 -3.94 0.66
N GLN A 126 -3.96 -4.97 0.05
CA GLN A 126 -4.35 -4.96 -1.36
C GLN A 126 -5.61 -4.12 -1.64
N VAL A 127 -6.56 -4.06 -0.71
CA VAL A 127 -7.74 -3.16 -0.76
C VAL A 127 -7.33 -1.71 -0.51
N MET A 128 -6.41 -1.43 0.40
CA MET A 128 -5.84 -0.07 0.53
C MET A 128 -5.06 0.32 -0.74
N GLN A 129 -4.28 -0.59 -1.33
CA GLN A 129 -3.59 -0.35 -2.60
C GLN A 129 -4.59 -0.12 -3.75
N SER A 130 -5.66 -0.91 -3.86
CA SER A 130 -6.67 -0.73 -4.92
C SER A 130 -7.61 0.46 -4.69
N LEU A 131 -7.91 0.86 -3.44
CA LEU A 131 -8.60 2.12 -3.14
C LEU A 131 -7.71 3.34 -3.40
N SER A 132 -6.39 3.23 -3.18
CA SER A 132 -5.43 4.27 -3.57
C SER A 132 -5.26 4.39 -5.08
N HIS A 133 -5.42 3.29 -5.83
CA HIS A 133 -5.43 3.31 -7.30
C HIS A 133 -6.79 3.74 -7.88
N SER A 134 -7.92 3.47 -7.21
CA SER A 134 -9.26 3.82 -7.69
C SER A 134 -9.66 5.27 -7.43
N GLN A 135 -8.90 6.04 -6.65
CA GLN A 135 -9.11 7.50 -6.51
C GLN A 135 -8.30 8.35 -7.50
N ASN A 136 -7.45 7.76 -8.35
CA ASN A 136 -6.67 8.49 -9.36
C ASN A 136 -7.45 8.80 -10.65
N GLY A 137 -8.78 8.74 -10.59
CA GLY A 137 -9.68 9.13 -11.65
C GLY A 137 -10.43 10.43 -11.33
N HIS A 138 -9.76 11.49 -10.88
CA HIS A 138 -10.04 12.89 -11.23
C HIS A 138 -9.20 13.87 -10.40
N HIS A 139 -8.73 14.90 -11.10
CA HIS A 139 -7.99 16.08 -10.67
C HIS A 139 -8.03 16.47 -9.19
N GLY A 140 -6.83 16.65 -8.63
CA GLY A 140 -6.60 17.40 -7.39
C GLY A 140 -5.77 16.61 -6.40
N LEU A 141 -4.50 17.01 -6.22
CA LEU A 141 -3.69 16.62 -5.07
C LEU A 141 -4.55 16.75 -3.80
N PRO A 142 -4.75 15.70 -2.99
CA PRO A 142 -5.26 15.92 -1.65
C PRO A 142 -4.18 16.74 -0.94
N ASN A 143 -4.58 17.92 -0.49
CA ASN A 143 -3.80 18.79 0.37
C ASN A 143 -3.46 18.03 1.67
N ARG A 144 -2.44 17.18 1.61
CA ARG A 144 -1.95 16.42 2.75
C ARG A 144 -1.08 17.39 3.55
N GLN A 145 -1.72 18.06 4.49
CA GLN A 145 -1.01 18.71 5.59
C GLN A 145 -0.26 17.61 6.32
N VAL A 146 1.06 17.70 6.32
CA VAL A 146 1.92 16.88 7.16
C VAL A 146 1.87 17.54 8.54
N PRO A 147 1.20 16.95 9.55
CA PRO A 147 1.30 17.47 10.89
C PRO A 147 2.74 17.25 11.37
N LEU A 148 3.49 18.34 11.53
CA LEU A 148 4.71 18.36 12.33
C LEU A 148 4.29 18.16 13.79
N GLY A 149 4.22 16.91 14.24
CA GLY A 149 3.82 16.59 15.61
C GLY A 149 3.92 15.11 15.94
N ASP A 150 4.76 14.82 16.93
CA ASP A 150 5.00 13.56 17.64
C ASP A 150 5.21 12.31 16.77
N GLY A 151 6.43 11.78 16.81
CA GLY A 151 7.05 10.67 16.08
C GLY A 151 6.24 9.38 15.76
N THR A 152 4.97 9.30 16.12
CA THR A 152 4.07 8.15 15.96
C THR A 152 3.16 8.21 14.72
N SER A 153 3.07 9.34 14.03
CA SER A 153 2.24 9.49 12.81
C SER A 153 3.02 9.28 11.49
N PHE A 154 4.32 9.00 11.59
CA PHE A 154 5.28 8.96 10.48
C PHE A 154 5.50 7.55 9.91
N LYS A 155 4.42 6.85 9.51
CA LYS A 155 4.55 5.65 8.66
C LYS A 155 4.53 6.04 7.19
N MET A 156 5.47 6.89 6.79
CA MET A 156 5.77 7.09 5.38
C MET A 156 6.81 6.03 4.99
N ASN A 157 6.46 5.17 4.03
CA ASN A 157 7.34 4.20 3.38
C ASN A 157 8.26 3.34 4.28
N SER A 158 7.64 2.56 5.17
CA SER A 158 8.31 1.46 5.91
C SER A 158 8.74 0.27 5.01
N PHE A 159 8.83 0.48 3.70
CA PHE A 159 9.14 -0.54 2.70
C PHE A 159 10.61 -0.53 2.32
N ASN A 160 11.35 0.53 2.66
CA ASN A 160 12.76 0.66 2.35
C ASN A 160 13.56 0.98 3.62
N THR A 161 14.61 0.20 3.87
CA THR A 161 15.63 0.56 4.85
C THR A 161 16.63 1.51 4.18
N VAL A 162 16.87 2.67 4.81
CA VAL A 162 17.76 3.70 4.30
C VAL A 162 19.13 3.55 4.97
N VAL A 163 20.19 3.42 4.18
CA VAL A 163 21.57 3.24 4.64
C VAL A 163 22.44 4.35 4.07
N ILE A 164 23.26 4.97 4.92
CA ILE A 164 24.14 6.07 4.52
C ILE A 164 25.52 5.51 4.19
N LEU A 165 26.03 5.87 3.02
CA LEU A 165 27.36 5.48 2.58
C LEU A 165 28.44 6.40 3.14
N GLU A 166 29.64 5.86 3.31
CA GLU A 166 30.84 6.65 3.51
C GLU A 166 31.32 7.25 2.18
N GLU A 167 31.98 8.42 2.26
CA GLU A 167 32.57 9.08 1.10
C GLU A 167 33.56 8.16 0.37
N GLY A 168 33.57 8.22 -0.97
CA GLY A 168 34.41 7.36 -1.81
C GLY A 168 33.84 5.96 -2.10
N SER A 169 32.65 5.61 -1.59
CA SER A 169 32.02 4.31 -1.83
C SER A 169 31.22 4.21 -3.14
N ARG A 170 31.03 5.34 -3.85
CA ARG A 170 30.16 5.47 -5.03
C ARG A 170 30.50 4.52 -6.17
N GLU A 171 31.77 4.47 -6.58
CA GLU A 171 32.19 3.62 -7.70
C GLU A 171 31.96 2.14 -7.40
N ARG A 172 32.24 1.72 -6.15
CA ARG A 172 32.06 0.34 -5.71
C ARG A 172 30.60 -0.06 -5.63
N ILE A 173 29.71 0.82 -5.14
CA ILE A 173 28.28 0.51 -5.13
C ILE A 173 27.73 0.42 -6.55
N VAL A 174 28.11 1.32 -7.44
CA VAL A 174 27.68 1.27 -8.85
C VAL A 174 28.19 -0.02 -9.52
N GLN A 175 29.44 -0.41 -9.27
CA GLN A 175 29.97 -1.67 -9.75
C GLN A 175 29.18 -2.87 -9.20
N LEU A 176 28.84 -2.88 -7.91
CA LEU A 176 28.02 -3.92 -7.30
C LEU A 176 26.64 -4.03 -7.98
N LEU A 177 26.02 -2.89 -8.30
CA LEU A 177 24.73 -2.86 -9.00
C LEU A 177 24.82 -3.37 -10.44
N ARG A 178 25.96 -3.16 -11.13
CA ARG A 178 26.22 -3.77 -12.44
C ARG A 178 26.37 -5.28 -12.36
N GLU A 179 27.14 -5.75 -11.38
CA GLU A 179 27.44 -7.17 -11.21
C GLU A 179 26.21 -7.96 -10.72
N ARG A 180 25.28 -7.31 -10.03
CA ARG A 180 24.09 -7.94 -9.44
C ARG A 180 22.80 -7.22 -9.83
N PRO A 181 22.28 -7.45 -11.06
CA PRO A 181 21.10 -6.77 -11.58
C PRO A 181 19.79 -7.09 -10.84
N LEU A 182 19.75 -8.14 -10.03
CA LEU A 182 18.59 -8.55 -9.22
C LEU A 182 18.67 -8.07 -7.76
N LEU A 183 19.67 -7.26 -7.42
CA LEU A 183 19.82 -6.77 -6.05
C LEU A 183 18.69 -5.75 -5.75
N PRO A 184 17.89 -5.95 -4.70
CA PRO A 184 16.72 -5.12 -4.41
C PRO A 184 17.14 -3.82 -3.71
N VAL A 185 18.05 -3.08 -4.32
CA VAL A 185 18.59 -1.83 -3.79
C VAL A 185 18.64 -0.75 -4.85
N SER A 186 18.47 0.49 -4.44
CA SER A 186 18.75 1.65 -5.28
C SER A 186 19.68 2.61 -4.55
N PHE A 187 20.49 3.31 -5.32
CA PHE A 187 21.45 4.29 -4.84
C PHE A 187 21.00 5.67 -5.27
N THR A 188 20.92 6.64 -4.36
CA THR A 188 20.64 8.04 -4.69
C THR A 188 21.76 8.93 -4.18
N HIS A 189 22.26 9.79 -5.07
CA HIS A 189 23.20 10.84 -4.73
C HIS A 189 22.45 12.12 -4.35
N TYR A 190 22.77 12.67 -3.18
CA TYR A 190 22.39 14.00 -2.73
C TYR A 190 23.65 14.84 -2.52
N GLU A 191 23.54 16.17 -2.58
CA GLU A 191 24.70 17.10 -2.52
C GLU A 191 25.70 16.75 -1.40
N ASP A 192 25.19 16.47 -0.19
CA ASP A 192 26.03 16.20 0.99
C ASP A 192 26.03 14.72 1.41
N CYS A 193 25.29 13.84 0.73
CA CYS A 193 25.19 12.45 1.15
C CYS A 193 24.86 11.46 0.04
N ASP A 194 25.47 10.29 0.15
CA ASP A 194 25.24 9.13 -0.71
C ASP A 194 24.39 8.11 0.06
N VAL A 195 23.25 7.74 -0.50
CA VAL A 195 22.24 6.95 0.23
C VAL A 195 21.85 5.71 -0.56
N ILE A 196 21.79 4.57 0.12
CA ILE A 196 21.24 3.32 -0.40
C ILE A 196 19.86 3.08 0.22
N PHE A 197 18.93 2.66 -0.62
CA PHE A 197 17.60 2.21 -0.23
C PHE A 197 17.51 0.72 -0.48
N ILE A 198 17.20 -0.05 0.55
CA ILE A 198 17.08 -1.50 0.50
C ILE A 198 15.61 -1.87 0.63
N ALA A 199 15.04 -2.53 -0.38
CA ALA A 199 13.63 -2.91 -0.34
C ALA A 199 13.38 -4.07 0.64
N ASP A 200 12.66 -3.76 1.71
CA ASP A 200 12.39 -4.61 2.89
C ASP A 200 10.97 -5.20 2.87
N GLU A 201 10.24 -5.07 1.74
CA GLU A 201 8.80 -5.33 1.65
C GLU A 201 8.32 -6.72 2.10
N ASN A 202 9.20 -7.73 2.10
CA ASN A 202 8.80 -9.13 2.30
C ASN A 202 9.79 -10.00 3.09
N ASP A 203 10.95 -9.49 3.51
CA ASP A 203 11.97 -10.30 4.17
C ASP A 203 12.86 -9.47 5.11
N PRO A 204 12.66 -9.56 6.44
CA PRO A 204 13.46 -8.79 7.40
C PRO A 204 14.95 -9.18 7.41
N MET A 205 15.30 -10.37 6.90
CA MET A 205 16.70 -10.82 6.81
C MET A 205 17.43 -10.21 5.61
N ARG A 206 16.69 -9.63 4.65
CA ARG A 206 17.26 -9.09 3.42
C ARG A 206 18.14 -7.89 3.68
N CYS A 207 17.77 -7.02 4.61
CA CYS A 207 18.61 -5.90 5.01
C CYS A 207 19.95 -6.41 5.57
N GLU A 208 19.95 -7.43 6.43
CA GLU A 208 21.18 -8.01 6.97
C GLU A 208 22.05 -8.64 5.88
N GLN A 209 21.44 -9.35 4.92
CA GLN A 209 22.14 -9.94 3.79
C GLN A 209 22.79 -8.88 2.89
N VAL A 210 22.08 -7.80 2.59
CA VAL A 210 22.62 -6.68 1.80
C VAL A 210 23.72 -5.98 2.59
N MET A 211 23.55 -5.71 3.89
CA MET A 211 24.59 -5.10 4.72
C MET A 211 25.86 -5.97 4.79
N LYS A 212 25.70 -7.29 4.88
CA LYS A 212 26.82 -8.23 4.78
C LYS A 212 27.50 -8.16 3.42
N LEU A 213 26.72 -8.12 2.33
CA LEU A 213 27.24 -7.99 0.98
C LEU A 213 28.03 -6.69 0.77
N LEU A 214 27.52 -5.56 1.26
CA LEU A 214 28.22 -4.26 1.21
C LEU A 214 29.56 -4.34 1.93
N LYS A 215 29.59 -4.99 3.11
CA LYS A 215 30.81 -5.21 3.88
C LYS A 215 31.80 -6.10 3.14
N ASP A 216 31.35 -7.21 2.57
CA ASP A 216 32.17 -8.15 1.81
C ASP A 216 32.77 -7.49 0.55
N SER A 217 32.03 -6.57 -0.08
CA SER A 217 32.48 -5.75 -1.20
C SER A 217 33.33 -4.53 -0.80
N SER A 218 33.74 -4.42 0.47
CA SER A 218 34.52 -3.30 1.00
C SER A 218 33.86 -1.93 0.76
N ILE A 219 32.54 -1.87 0.80
CA ILE A 219 31.75 -0.63 0.70
C ILE A 219 31.56 -0.09 2.11
N GLY A 220 32.08 1.11 2.37
CA GLY A 220 31.97 1.78 3.66
C GLY A 220 30.56 2.28 3.91
N VAL A 221 29.97 1.90 5.04
CA VAL A 221 28.62 2.31 5.44
C VAL A 221 28.68 2.93 6.83
N LYS A 222 28.08 4.11 7.00
CA LYS A 222 27.92 4.76 8.32
C LYS A 222 26.87 4.04 9.18
N GLY A 223 26.08 3.17 8.57
CA GLY A 223 25.01 2.39 9.19
C GLY A 223 23.62 2.76 8.67
N PRO A 224 22.58 2.10 9.19
CA PRO A 224 21.20 2.48 8.90
C PRO A 224 20.92 3.90 9.40
N ALA A 225 20.24 4.70 8.59
CA ALA A 225 19.82 6.04 8.97
C ALA A 225 18.85 5.97 10.16
N SER A 226 18.90 6.99 11.02
CA SER A 226 17.88 7.15 12.06
C SER A 226 16.49 7.27 11.41
N PRO A 227 15.39 6.86 12.09
CA PRO A 227 14.05 6.91 11.52
C PRO A 227 13.66 8.28 10.94
N LEU A 228 14.02 9.36 11.65
CA LEU A 228 13.76 10.73 11.19
C LEU A 228 14.53 11.10 9.93
N LEU A 229 15.80 10.68 9.83
CA LEU A 229 16.63 10.96 8.66
C LEU A 229 16.21 10.12 7.46
N ALA A 230 15.88 8.84 7.68
CA ALA A 230 15.33 7.96 6.66
C ALA A 230 14.06 8.58 6.05
N GLU A 231 13.18 9.09 6.90
CA GLU A 231 11.94 9.73 6.46
C GLU A 231 12.21 11.05 5.70
N ALA A 232 13.07 11.92 6.24
CA ALA A 232 13.43 13.18 5.60
C ALA A 232 13.96 12.95 4.19
N VAL A 233 14.83 11.95 4.02
CA VAL A 233 15.39 11.53 2.74
C VAL A 233 14.31 11.00 1.79
N GLN A 234 13.37 10.19 2.28
CA GLN A 234 12.26 9.68 1.46
C GLN A 234 11.24 10.76 1.08
N MET A 235 11.12 11.84 1.87
CA MET A 235 10.24 12.97 1.56
C MET A 235 10.84 13.96 0.56
N VAL A 236 12.13 13.86 0.23
CA VAL A 236 12.83 14.78 -0.67
C VAL A 236 12.08 15.01 -1.99
N PRO A 237 11.61 13.99 -2.74
CA PRO A 237 10.89 14.24 -3.99
C PRO A 237 9.63 15.08 -3.79
N ILE A 238 8.93 14.91 -2.66
CA ILE A 238 7.72 15.69 -2.34
C ILE A 238 8.07 17.16 -2.09
N LEU A 239 9.18 17.41 -1.39
CA LEU A 239 9.69 18.76 -1.17
C LEU A 239 10.14 19.40 -2.48
N ASP A 240 10.84 18.64 -3.33
CA ASP A 240 11.28 19.09 -4.65
C ASP A 240 10.05 19.49 -5.53
N SER A 241 8.97 18.69 -5.50
CA SER A 241 7.71 18.98 -6.18
C SER A 241 7.02 20.27 -5.69
N ARG A 242 7.07 20.55 -4.38
CA ARG A 242 6.57 21.81 -3.81
C ARG A 242 7.42 23.02 -4.21
N ASN A 243 8.69 22.80 -4.49
CA ASN A 243 9.67 23.82 -4.85
C ASN A 243 9.84 23.98 -6.37
N GLY A 244 8.98 23.36 -7.18
CA GLY A 244 8.91 23.57 -8.62
C GLY A 244 9.55 22.48 -9.48
N LEU A 245 10.20 21.46 -8.90
CA LEU A 245 10.67 20.28 -9.62
C LEU A 245 9.63 19.17 -9.50
N LYS A 246 8.71 19.10 -10.47
CA LYS A 246 7.62 18.13 -10.42
C LYS A 246 8.11 16.71 -10.70
N PHE A 247 7.33 15.72 -10.29
CA PHE A 247 7.63 14.31 -10.59
C PHE A 247 7.74 14.03 -12.10
N GLU A 248 6.92 14.72 -12.91
CA GLU A 248 6.96 14.64 -14.37
C GLU A 248 8.24 15.20 -14.99
N ASP A 249 9.06 15.92 -14.21
CA ASP A 249 10.33 16.48 -14.66
C ASP A 249 11.49 15.49 -14.52
N TYR A 250 11.30 14.33 -13.88
CA TYR A 250 12.31 13.29 -13.85
C TYR A 250 12.40 12.58 -15.20
N ARG A 251 13.61 12.18 -15.57
CA ARG A 251 13.94 11.48 -16.81
C ARG A 251 14.67 10.19 -16.48
N LEU A 252 14.46 9.19 -17.32
CA LEU A 252 15.09 7.87 -17.23
C LEU A 252 16.08 7.70 -18.38
N THR A 253 17.23 7.10 -18.10
CA THR A 253 18.13 6.61 -19.15
C THR A 253 18.61 5.20 -18.82
N ARG A 254 18.76 4.40 -19.88
CA ARG A 254 19.33 3.05 -19.89
C ARG A 254 20.51 2.94 -20.84
N ASP A 255 20.85 4.03 -21.53
CA ASP A 255 21.97 4.07 -22.47
C ASP A 255 23.29 4.12 -21.69
N GLU A 256 24.14 3.10 -21.84
CA GLU A 256 25.37 2.95 -21.07
C GLU A 256 26.35 4.12 -21.25
N LYS A 257 26.34 4.75 -22.44
CA LYS A 257 27.17 5.94 -22.71
C LYS A 257 26.69 7.14 -21.89
N THR A 258 25.38 7.39 -21.88
CA THR A 258 24.76 8.43 -21.06
C THR A 258 24.95 8.15 -19.57
N ILE A 259 24.73 6.90 -19.15
CA ILE A 259 24.94 6.44 -17.76
C ILE A 259 26.37 6.73 -17.32
N SER A 260 27.37 6.37 -18.11
CA SER A 260 28.78 6.60 -17.78
C SER A 260 29.09 8.10 -17.63
N SER A 261 28.52 8.96 -18.47
CA SER A 261 28.67 10.41 -18.34
C SER A 261 28.03 10.95 -17.05
N LEU A 262 26.83 10.47 -16.72
CA LEU A 262 26.10 10.89 -15.53
C LEU A 262 26.76 10.43 -14.23
N LEU A 263 27.36 9.25 -14.21
CA LEU A 263 28.10 8.74 -13.05
C LEU A 263 29.37 9.57 -12.75
N VAL A 264 30.00 10.12 -13.79
CA VAL A 264 31.17 11.01 -13.64
C VAL A 264 30.75 12.40 -13.16
N GLN A 265 29.67 12.96 -13.72
CA GLN A 265 29.15 14.27 -13.31
C GLN A 265 28.51 14.22 -11.91
N ALA A 266 27.87 13.10 -11.59
CA ALA A 266 27.13 12.84 -10.35
C ALA A 266 26.25 14.02 -9.92
N PRO A 267 25.25 14.40 -10.73
CA PRO A 267 24.33 15.48 -10.37
C PRO A 267 23.48 15.10 -9.15
N SER A 268 23.09 16.10 -8.37
CA SER A 268 22.22 15.91 -7.21
C SER A 268 20.89 15.30 -7.63
N ARG A 269 20.30 14.49 -6.74
CA ARG A 269 19.04 13.74 -6.96
C ARG A 269 19.15 12.62 -7.99
N MET A 270 20.34 12.32 -8.51
CA MET A 270 20.55 11.18 -9.38
C MET A 270 20.30 9.88 -8.62
N THR A 271 19.40 9.03 -9.13
CA THR A 271 19.12 7.71 -8.58
C THR A 271 19.51 6.63 -9.57
N VAL A 272 20.39 5.74 -9.15
CA VAL A 272 20.88 4.59 -9.89
C VAL A 272 20.20 3.34 -9.35
N PHE A 273 19.69 2.49 -10.23
CA PHE A 273 19.06 1.24 -9.84
C PHE A 273 19.45 0.11 -10.81
N PRO A 274 19.57 -1.13 -10.31
CA PRO A 274 19.81 -2.30 -11.14
C PRO A 274 18.49 -2.76 -11.78
N SER A 275 18.59 -3.29 -13.00
CA SER A 275 17.48 -3.92 -13.71
C SER A 275 17.99 -5.11 -14.52
N PRO A 276 17.13 -6.07 -14.92
CA PRO A 276 17.54 -7.19 -15.77
C PRO A 276 18.20 -6.78 -17.09
N LEU A 277 17.85 -5.59 -17.61
CA LEU A 277 18.42 -5.01 -18.83
C LEU A 277 19.75 -4.27 -18.60
N GLY A 278 20.23 -4.17 -17.36
CA GLY A 278 21.40 -3.39 -16.97
C GLY A 278 21.05 -2.28 -15.98
N LEU A 279 21.93 -1.30 -15.85
CA LEU A 279 21.71 -0.14 -14.98
C LEU A 279 20.66 0.81 -15.58
N GLY A 280 19.82 1.37 -14.71
CA GLY A 280 18.99 2.52 -15.01
C GLY A 280 19.39 3.72 -14.16
N ILE A 281 19.30 4.93 -14.73
CA ILE A 281 19.47 6.18 -13.99
C ILE A 281 18.23 7.05 -14.14
N LEU A 282 17.72 7.51 -12.99
CA LEU A 282 16.70 8.53 -12.86
C LEU A 282 17.32 9.85 -12.42
N ILE A 283 16.95 10.93 -13.08
CA ILE A 283 17.58 12.22 -12.90
C ILE A 283 16.60 13.37 -13.22
N PRO A 284 16.64 14.51 -12.52
CA PRO A 284 15.86 15.69 -12.88
C PRO A 284 16.22 16.22 -14.28
N ALA A 285 15.22 16.52 -15.12
CA ALA A 285 15.40 17.12 -16.46
C ALA A 285 16.37 18.32 -16.55
N PRO A 286 16.40 19.29 -15.61
CA PRO A 286 17.35 20.41 -15.70
C PRO A 286 18.81 19.97 -15.75
N GLU A 287 19.15 18.82 -15.17
CA GLU A 287 20.52 18.30 -15.06
C GLU A 287 20.99 17.55 -16.32
N VAL A 288 20.13 17.35 -17.33
CA VAL A 288 20.36 16.37 -18.42
C VAL A 288 20.28 16.96 -19.82
N SER A 289 20.52 18.27 -19.94
CA SER A 289 20.46 19.00 -21.21
C SER A 289 21.40 18.39 -22.26
N GLY A 290 20.83 17.83 -23.34
CA GLY A 290 21.59 17.29 -24.47
C GLY A 290 21.95 15.80 -24.39
N MET A 291 21.45 15.06 -23.39
CA MET A 291 21.67 13.61 -23.30
C MET A 291 20.45 12.80 -23.77
N ASN A 292 20.68 11.52 -24.07
CA ASN A 292 19.60 10.60 -24.47
C ASN A 292 18.82 10.12 -23.23
N VAL A 293 17.72 10.80 -22.95
CA VAL A 293 16.86 10.51 -21.80
C VAL A 293 15.39 10.46 -22.19
N GLU A 294 14.67 9.53 -21.57
CA GLU A 294 13.27 9.25 -21.80
C GLU A 294 12.41 9.84 -20.68
N ARG A 295 11.13 10.10 -20.98
CA ARG A 295 10.16 10.50 -19.97
C ARG A 295 9.62 9.26 -19.27
N LEU A 296 9.34 9.40 -17.98
CA LEU A 296 8.60 8.40 -17.23
C LEU A 296 7.18 8.23 -17.81
N LYS A 297 6.65 7.01 -17.73
CA LYS A 297 5.27 6.70 -18.08
C LYS A 297 4.34 7.49 -17.16
N ARG A 298 3.38 8.20 -17.77
CA ARG A 298 2.40 9.00 -17.02
C ARG A 298 1.63 8.14 -16.03
N GLY A 299 1.61 8.57 -14.77
CA GLY A 299 0.94 7.89 -13.67
C GLY A 299 1.84 6.96 -12.85
N CYS A 300 3.07 6.68 -13.31
CA CYS A 300 4.03 5.83 -12.59
C CYS A 300 5.09 6.64 -11.83
N GLU A 301 5.11 7.96 -11.97
CA GLU A 301 6.19 8.80 -11.44
C GLU A 301 6.26 8.75 -9.91
N ALA A 302 5.11 8.74 -9.25
CA ALA A 302 5.04 8.63 -7.79
C ALA A 302 5.53 7.27 -7.29
N ASP A 303 5.17 6.18 -7.97
CA ASP A 303 5.61 4.82 -7.58
C ASP A 303 7.11 4.65 -7.76
N ILE A 304 7.68 5.22 -8.81
CA ILE A 304 9.11 5.16 -9.09
C ILE A 304 9.92 6.05 -8.14
N LEU A 305 9.48 7.29 -7.90
CA LEU A 305 10.26 8.27 -7.12
C LEU A 305 10.07 8.12 -5.61
N LEU A 306 8.86 7.77 -5.16
CA LEU A 306 8.54 7.63 -3.73
C LEU A 306 8.69 6.19 -3.27
N ASN A 307 8.08 5.25 -3.99
CA ASN A 307 8.03 3.84 -3.59
C ASN A 307 9.24 3.05 -4.09
N ARG A 308 10.00 3.60 -5.06
CA ARG A 308 11.18 2.97 -5.65
C ARG A 308 10.87 1.61 -6.28
N GLU A 309 9.66 1.51 -6.83
CA GLU A 309 9.20 0.33 -7.54
C GLU A 309 9.58 0.43 -9.02
N TYR A 310 10.71 -0.20 -9.37
CA TYR A 310 11.27 -0.13 -10.73
C TYR A 310 10.76 -1.24 -11.67
N SER A 311 10.00 -2.21 -11.15
CA SER A 311 9.39 -3.30 -11.94
C SER A 311 8.49 -2.77 -13.06
N HIS A 312 7.75 -1.68 -12.81
CA HIS A 312 6.86 -1.04 -13.80
C HIS A 312 7.59 -0.45 -15.01
N LEU A 313 8.92 -0.31 -14.94
CA LEU A 313 9.73 0.18 -16.05
C LEU A 313 10.06 -0.92 -17.08
N GLU A 314 9.79 -2.20 -16.79
CA GLU A 314 10.09 -3.33 -17.68
C GLU A 314 9.11 -3.45 -18.88
N GLU A 315 7.89 -2.93 -18.78
CA GLU A 315 6.82 -3.18 -19.78
C GLU A 315 6.90 -2.37 -21.09
N VAL A 316 7.87 -1.46 -21.26
CA VAL A 316 7.85 -0.48 -22.38
C VAL A 316 8.54 -0.96 -23.66
N GLU A 317 9.32 -2.04 -23.66
CA GLU A 317 9.88 -2.62 -24.89
C GLU A 317 9.02 -3.76 -25.47
N LYS A 318 7.89 -3.41 -26.10
CA LYS A 318 7.33 -4.21 -27.21
C LYS A 318 6.22 -3.46 -27.96
N SER A 319 6.62 -2.46 -28.75
CA SER A 319 5.88 -2.09 -29.96
C SER A 319 6.83 -1.40 -30.94
N ILE A 320 7.81 -2.15 -31.45
CA ILE A 320 8.38 -1.81 -32.76
C ILE A 320 7.48 -2.52 -33.76
N GLU A 321 6.59 -1.74 -34.39
CA GLU A 321 5.88 -2.16 -35.58
C GLU A 321 6.90 -2.60 -36.62
N SER A 322 6.85 -3.89 -36.96
CA SER A 322 7.43 -4.44 -38.17
C SER A 322 6.83 -3.73 -39.38
N THR A 323 7.55 -2.74 -39.91
CA THR A 323 7.34 -2.24 -41.27
C THR A 323 8.30 -2.99 -42.19
N THR A 324 7.77 -4.03 -42.83
CA THR A 324 8.23 -4.54 -44.14
C THR A 324 7.03 -4.57 -45.05
#